data_AF-A0A7X9PAT1-F1
#
_entry.id   AF-A0A7X9PAT1-F1
#
_cell.length_a   1.000
_cell.length_b   1.000
_cell.length_c   1.000
_cell.angle_alpha   90.00
_cell.angle_beta   90.00
_cell.angle_gamma   90.00
#
_symmetry.space_group_name_H-M   'P 1'
#
loop_
_entity.id
_entity.type
_entity.pdbx_description
1 polymer ?
#
loop_
_entity_poly.entity_id
_entity_poly.type
_entity_poly.pdbx_seq_one_letter_code
_entity_poly.pdbx_strand_id
1 'polypeptide(L)'
;MRGTGWKGVIETYRERLPVSDKTPVVTLLEGGTPLIPAPKLASRIGPGAQVYLKYEGLNPTGSFKDRGMTMAISKAAEAGSKAVLCASTGNTAA
;
A
#
# COMPACT_ATOMS: atom_id res chain seq x y z
N MET A 1 -8.28 25.56 -2.42
CA MET A 1 -6.85 25.15 -2.38
C MET A 1 -6.78 23.65 -2.65
N ARG A 2 -6.35 23.22 -3.84
CA ARG A 2 -6.16 21.78 -4.14
C ARG A 2 -4.85 21.36 -3.47
N GLY A 3 -4.95 20.73 -2.29
CA GLY A 3 -3.79 20.05 -1.70
C GLY A 3 -3.27 19.01 -2.68
N THR A 4 -1.95 18.87 -2.78
CA THR A 4 -1.30 17.82 -3.56
C THR A 4 -1.84 16.45 -3.10
N GLY A 5 -2.81 15.90 -3.82
CA GLY A 5 -3.48 14.66 -3.44
C GLY A 5 -2.51 13.47 -3.41
N TRP A 6 -2.81 12.48 -2.56
CA TRP A 6 -2.10 11.20 -2.54
C TRP A 6 -2.10 10.57 -3.93
N LYS A 7 -0.93 10.14 -4.41
CA LYS A 7 -0.74 9.67 -5.80
C LYS A 7 -0.56 8.15 -5.92
N GLY A 8 -0.76 7.40 -4.83
CA GLY A 8 -0.41 5.98 -4.76
C GLY A 8 1.03 5.73 -4.31
N VAL A 9 1.36 4.48 -3.99
CA VAL A 9 2.67 4.10 -3.42
C VAL A 9 3.80 4.40 -4.39
N ILE A 10 3.64 4.03 -5.66
CA ILE A 10 4.73 4.14 -6.65
C ILE A 10 5.12 5.60 -6.86
N GLU A 11 4.17 6.49 -7.17
CA GLU A 11 4.51 7.89 -7.43
C GLU A 11 5.01 8.62 -6.19
N THR A 12 4.54 8.24 -5.00
CA THR A 12 4.98 8.89 -3.75
C THR A 12 6.41 8.49 -3.37
N TYR A 13 6.81 7.25 -3.68
CA TYR A 13 8.09 6.69 -3.27
C TYR A 13 8.96 6.25 -4.46
N ARG A 14 8.73 6.84 -5.64
CA ARG A 14 9.32 6.44 -6.92
C ARG A 14 10.84 6.29 -6.85
N GLU A 15 11.52 7.25 -6.24
CA GLU A 15 12.98 7.28 -6.08
C GLU A 15 13.54 6.12 -5.23
N ARG A 16 12.69 5.42 -4.48
CA ARG A 16 13.06 4.29 -3.61
C ARG A 16 12.60 2.93 -4.16
N LEU A 17 11.98 2.91 -5.34
CA LEU A 17 11.37 1.71 -5.92
C LEU A 17 12.03 1.37 -7.26
N PRO A 18 12.05 0.07 -7.66
CA PRO A 18 12.70 -0.38 -8.89
C PRO A 18 11.83 -0.11 -10.14
N VAL A 19 11.48 1.16 -10.36
CA VAL A 19 10.68 1.66 -11.48
C VAL A 19 11.50 2.63 -12.33
N SER A 20 11.27 2.62 -13.63
CA SER A 20 11.85 3.56 -14.59
C SER A 20 10.77 4.53 -15.10
N ASP A 21 11.18 5.50 -15.91
CA ASP A 21 10.23 6.37 -16.64
C ASP A 21 9.35 5.58 -17.62
N LYS A 22 9.77 4.37 -18.00
CA LYS A 22 9.02 3.47 -18.88
C LYS A 22 8.06 2.56 -18.12
N THR A 23 8.18 2.46 -16.79
CA THR A 23 7.30 1.59 -16.01
C THR A 23 5.88 2.17 -15.98
N PRO A 24 4.88 1.49 -16.56
CA PRO A 24 3.49 1.92 -16.43
C PRO A 24 3.04 1.77 -14.98
N VAL A 25 2.54 2.85 -14.38
CA VAL A 25 2.05 2.82 -13.01
C VAL A 25 0.59 2.42 -12.98
N VAL A 26 0.33 1.20 -12.53
CA VAL A 26 -1.01 0.68 -12.26
C VAL A 26 -1.30 0.89 -10.78
N THR A 27 -2.17 1.84 -10.48
CA THR A 27 -2.46 2.28 -9.11
C THR A 27 -3.95 2.37 -8.85
N LEU A 28 -4.35 2.03 -7.62
CA LEU A 28 -5.69 2.32 -7.08
C LEU A 28 -5.62 3.38 -5.98
N LEU A 29 -4.54 4.16 -5.96
CA LEU A 29 -4.21 5.11 -4.90
C LEU A 29 -4.01 4.44 -3.54
N GLU A 30 -3.51 3.20 -3.54
CA GLU A 30 -3.16 2.44 -2.35
C GLU A 30 -2.06 3.13 -1.53
N GLY A 31 -1.93 2.76 -0.26
CA GLY A 31 -1.05 3.41 0.69
C GLY A 31 -1.67 4.66 1.31
N GLY A 32 -0.84 5.56 1.86
CA GLY A 32 -1.34 6.77 2.53
C GLY A 32 -2.25 6.53 3.75
N THR A 33 -2.36 5.29 4.22
CA THR A 33 -3.29 4.88 5.26
C THR A 33 -3.00 5.54 6.61
N PRO A 34 -4.03 5.79 7.45
CA PRO A 34 -3.86 6.45 8.73
C PRO A 34 -2.90 5.71 9.68
N LEU A 35 -2.17 6.49 10.48
CA LEU A 35 -1.47 6.03 11.67
C LEU A 35 -2.24 6.55 12.89
N ILE A 36 -3.08 5.71 13.49
CA ILE A 36 -4.09 6.12 14.46
C ILE A 36 -3.56 5.91 15.89
N PRO A 37 -3.45 6.96 16.73
CA PRO A 37 -3.10 6.78 18.14
C PRO A 37 -4.13 5.93 18.89
N ALA A 38 -3.67 4.97 19.70
CA ALA A 38 -4.52 4.04 20.45
C ALA A 38 -4.30 4.14 21.98
N PRO A 39 -4.71 5.25 22.61
CA PRO A 39 -4.42 5.50 24.04
C PRO A 39 -5.05 4.47 24.99
N LYS A 40 -6.23 3.93 24.65
CA LYS A 40 -6.88 2.86 25.45
C LYS A 40 -6.12 1.53 25.39
N LEU A 41 -5.42 1.26 24.30
CA LEU A 41 -4.57 0.07 24.18
C LEU A 41 -3.24 0.33 24.89
N ALA A 42 -2.67 1.52 24.72
CA ALA A 42 -1.46 1.94 25.42
C ALA A 42 -1.58 1.81 26.95
N SER A 43 -2.70 2.27 27.53
CA SER A 43 -2.92 2.16 28.98
C SER A 43 -3.03 0.72 29.50
N ARG A 44 -3.39 -0.24 28.64
CA ARG A 44 -3.43 -1.67 28.97
C ARG A 44 -2.07 -2.36 28.86
N ILE A 45 -1.13 -1.80 28.09
CA ILE A 45 0.23 -2.35 27.93
C ILE A 45 1.12 -1.94 29.11
N GLY A 46 1.06 -0.68 29.54
CA GLY A 46 1.77 -0.20 30.72
C GLY A 46 2.06 1.31 30.70
N PRO A 47 2.48 1.88 31.85
CA PRO A 47 2.83 3.29 31.95
C PRO A 47 3.92 3.68 30.93
N GLY A 48 3.70 4.78 30.20
CA GLY A 48 4.66 5.30 29.22
C GLY A 48 4.62 4.63 27.84
N ALA A 49 3.82 3.58 27.64
CA ALA A 49 3.65 2.97 26.32
C ALA A 49 2.98 3.95 25.33
N GLN A 50 3.45 3.95 24.09
CA GLN A 50 2.80 4.62 22.96
C GLN A 50 2.41 3.57 21.93
N VAL A 51 1.13 3.54 21.58
CA VAL A 51 0.59 2.56 20.63
C VAL A 51 -0.11 3.29 19.51
N TYR A 52 0.21 2.87 18.29
CA TYR A 52 -0.41 3.37 17.07
C TYR A 52 -0.87 2.20 16.22
N LEU A 53 -2.00 2.37 15.54
CA LEU A 53 -2.55 1.42 14.59
C LEU A 53 -2.28 1.93 13.19
N LYS A 54 -1.45 1.20 12.43
CA LYS A 54 -1.29 1.44 11.00
C LYS A 54 -2.44 0.76 10.28
N TYR A 55 -3.49 1.52 9.94
CA TYR A 55 -4.77 0.93 9.57
C TYR A 55 -4.84 0.56 8.07
N GLU A 56 -4.22 -0.56 7.74
CA GLU A 56 -4.06 -1.07 6.36
C GLU A 56 -5.36 -1.61 5.74
N GLY A 57 -6.42 -1.78 6.53
CA GLY A 57 -7.74 -2.17 6.03
C GLY A 57 -8.43 -1.11 5.17
N LEU A 58 -7.88 0.11 5.11
CA LEU A 58 -8.37 1.21 4.26
C LEU A 58 -7.67 1.29 2.90
N ASN A 59 -6.78 0.34 2.58
CA ASN A 59 -6.34 0.20 1.20
C ASN A 59 -7.50 -0.28 0.30
N PRO A 60 -7.45 -0.05 -1.02
CA PRO A 60 -8.55 -0.32 -1.96
C PRO A 60 -9.21 -1.70 -1.87
N THR A 61 -8.45 -2.78 -1.70
CA THR A 61 -8.96 -4.16 -1.57
C THR A 61 -9.14 -4.60 -0.12
N GLY A 62 -8.91 -3.70 0.84
CA GLY A 62 -9.04 -3.97 2.26
C GLY A 62 -7.82 -4.63 2.91
N SER A 63 -6.66 -4.64 2.24
CA SER A 63 -5.44 -5.18 2.86
C SER A 63 -4.15 -4.49 2.41
N PHE A 64 -3.08 -4.68 3.19
CA PHE A 64 -1.76 -4.14 2.85
C PHE A 64 -1.18 -4.70 1.53
N LYS A 65 -1.75 -5.80 1.00
CA LYS A 65 -1.22 -6.45 -0.20
C LYS A 65 -1.31 -5.57 -1.44
N ASP A 66 -2.20 -4.59 -1.45
CA ASP A 66 -2.27 -3.59 -2.53
C ASP A 66 -0.95 -2.88 -2.74
N ARG A 67 -0.20 -2.61 -1.66
CA ARG A 67 1.14 -1.98 -1.73
C ARG A 67 2.15 -2.81 -2.51
N GLY A 68 2.04 -4.13 -2.44
CA GLY A 68 2.87 -5.05 -3.21
C GLY A 68 2.31 -5.27 -4.61
N MET A 69 0.99 -5.39 -4.74
CA MET A 69 0.34 -5.68 -6.02
C MET A 69 0.46 -4.53 -7.01
N THR A 70 0.33 -3.26 -6.58
CA THR A 70 0.62 -2.08 -7.43
C THR A 70 1.99 -2.21 -8.11
N MET A 71 3.03 -2.61 -7.37
CA MET A 71 4.37 -2.83 -7.90
C MET A 71 4.44 -4.05 -8.81
N ALA A 72 3.92 -5.20 -8.37
CA ALA A 72 3.98 -6.45 -9.13
C ALA A 72 3.26 -6.31 -10.48
N ILE A 73 2.08 -5.71 -10.50
CA ILE A 73 1.27 -5.52 -11.71
C ILE A 73 1.90 -4.47 -12.63
N SER A 74 2.42 -3.37 -12.08
CA SER A 74 3.14 -2.36 -12.87
C SER A 74 4.36 -2.96 -13.59
N LYS A 75 5.14 -3.81 -12.90
CA LYS A 75 6.30 -4.50 -13.48
C LYS A 75 5.90 -5.62 -14.45
N ALA A 76 4.81 -6.34 -14.17
CA ALA A 76 4.28 -7.34 -15.10
C ALA A 76 3.86 -6.69 -16.42
N ALA A 77 3.19 -5.53 -16.34
CA ALA A 77 2.81 -4.73 -17.50
C ALA A 77 4.04 -4.19 -18.25
N GLU A 78 5.06 -3.70 -17.54
CA GLU A 78 6.34 -3.29 -18.15
C GLU A 78 7.01 -4.43 -18.93
N ALA A 79 6.98 -5.64 -18.37
CA ALA A 79 7.51 -6.85 -19.01
C ALA A 79 6.64 -7.37 -20.17
N GLY A 80 5.52 -6.72 -20.47
CA GLY A 80 4.60 -7.14 -21.54
C GLY A 80 3.77 -8.39 -21.20
N SER A 81 3.71 -8.77 -19.93
CA SER A 81 2.95 -9.95 -19.47
C SER A 81 1.46 -9.77 -19.78
N LYS A 82 0.80 -10.83 -20.23
CA LYS A 82 -0.64 -10.81 -20.58
C LYS A 82 -1.55 -11.38 -19.50
N ALA A 83 -0.96 -12.09 -18.54
CA ALA A 83 -1.67 -12.67 -17.41
C ALA A 83 -0.77 -12.66 -16.18
N VAL A 84 -1.40 -12.67 -15.02
CA VAL A 84 -0.77 -12.88 -13.71
C VAL A 84 -1.48 -14.02 -13.01
N LEU A 85 -0.74 -14.77 -12.20
CA LEU A 85 -1.27 -15.91 -11.45
C LEU A 85 -0.67 -15.90 -10.06
N CYS A 86 -1.46 -16.24 -9.05
CA CYS A 86 -0.97 -16.44 -7.70
C CYS A 86 -1.64 -17.67 -7.08
N ALA A 87 -0.90 -18.38 -6.24
CA ALA A 87 -1.49 -19.29 -5.26
C ALA A 87 -1.73 -18.49 -3.99
N SER A 88 -2.99 -18.38 -3.57
CA SER A 88 -3.39 -17.54 -2.44
C SER A 88 -4.43 -18.23 -1.59
N THR A 89 -4.41 -17.93 -0.29
CA THR A 89 -5.44 -18.33 0.68
C THR A 89 -6.49 -17.23 0.94
N GLY A 90 -6.41 -16.08 0.23
CA GLY A 90 -7.30 -14.95 0.42
C GLY A 90 -6.78 -13.67 -0.23
N ASN A 91 -6.59 -12.61 0.55
CA ASN A 91 -6.38 -11.22 0.12
C ASN A 91 -5.35 -10.94 -0.99
N THR A 92 -4.42 -11.86 -1.32
CA THR A 92 -3.50 -11.65 -2.47
C THR A 92 -4.22 -11.81 -3.81
N ALA A 93 -5.27 -12.64 -3.84
CA ALA A 93 -6.01 -12.96 -5.06
C ALA A 93 -7.25 -12.05 -5.28
N ALA A 94 -7.59 -11.22 -4.29
CA ALA A 94 -8.67 -10.24 -4.38
C ALA A 94 -8.13 -8.95 -4.99
#